data_AF-A0AA96ZXE1-F1
#
_entry.id   AF-A0AA96ZXE1-F1
#
_cell.length_a   1.000
_cell.length_b   1.000
_cell.length_c   1.000
_cell.angle_alpha   90.00
_cell.angle_beta   90.00
_cell.angle_gamma   90.00
#
_symmetry.space_group_name_H-M   'P 1'
#
loop_
_entity.id
_entity.type
_entity.pdbx_description
1 polymer ?
#
loop_
_entity_poly.entity_id
_entity_poly.type
_entity_poly.pdbx_seq_one_letter_code
_entity_poly.pdbx_strand_id
1 'polypeptide(L)'
;MDWIEEVKEKISRKNQILFAKDSEYLQELTQLIEKQNRRAVVLWAFEFAEDAVQKLSERYPNENRPSLSLTHSKEWAAGRIKMPEAKQAILGVHAFAKEIESPEDIALCHAVGQACGTVHTKRHAPGFPIYELTALVRHYGIDDCKEPVEKRMAQYIDRILYWEENEPEYDGLWAGFMLKENSK
;
A
#
# COMPACT_ATOMS: atom_id res chain seq x y z
N MET A 1 -18.39 -4.73 -13.50
CA MET A 1 -18.03 -6.17 -13.59
C MET A 1 -17.93 -6.74 -12.18
N ASP A 2 -18.30 -7.99 -11.95
CA ASP A 2 -18.08 -8.63 -10.64
C ASP A 2 -16.57 -8.89 -10.48
N TRP A 3 -15.94 -8.22 -9.51
CA TRP A 3 -14.50 -8.30 -9.26
C TRP A 3 -14.05 -9.75 -8.98
N ILE A 4 -14.96 -10.60 -8.49
CA ILE A 4 -14.70 -12.01 -8.24
C ILE A 4 -14.37 -12.76 -9.54
N GLU A 5 -15.05 -12.44 -10.64
CA GLU A 5 -14.80 -13.11 -11.93
C GLU A 5 -13.44 -12.71 -12.50
N GLU A 6 -13.04 -11.44 -12.37
CA GLU A 6 -11.68 -10.98 -12.71
C GLU A 6 -10.62 -11.76 -11.92
N VAL A 7 -10.84 -11.91 -10.62
CA VAL A 7 -9.92 -12.63 -9.73
C VAL A 7 -9.87 -14.12 -10.09
N LYS A 8 -11.01 -14.79 -10.31
CA LYS A 8 -11.07 -16.20 -10.73
C LYS A 8 -10.31 -16.43 -12.03
N GLU A 9 -10.48 -15.55 -13.01
CA GLU A 9 -9.76 -15.63 -14.26
C GLU A 9 -8.24 -15.54 -14.03
N LYS A 10 -7.77 -14.58 -13.23
CA LYS A 10 -6.35 -14.42 -12.90
C LYS A 10 -5.79 -15.61 -12.11
N ILE A 11 -6.56 -16.20 -11.19
CA ILE A 11 -6.18 -17.43 -10.49
C ILE A 11 -6.00 -18.59 -11.48
N SER A 12 -6.94 -18.79 -12.41
CA SER A 12 -6.85 -19.85 -13.42
C SER A 12 -5.62 -19.73 -14.32
N ARG A 13 -5.18 -18.48 -14.58
CA ARG A 13 -3.97 -18.15 -15.33
C ARG A 13 -2.69 -18.19 -14.49
N LYS A 14 -2.79 -18.56 -13.21
CA LYS A 14 -1.67 -18.62 -12.24
C LYS A 14 -0.96 -17.27 -12.05
N ASN A 15 -1.67 -16.16 -12.21
CA ASN A 15 -1.10 -14.85 -11.93
C ASN A 15 -0.79 -14.72 -10.45
N GLN A 16 0.31 -14.03 -10.11
CA GLN A 16 0.63 -13.68 -8.72
C GLN A 16 -0.29 -12.57 -8.21
N ILE A 17 -0.51 -11.55 -9.03
CA ILE A 17 -1.37 -10.38 -8.75
C ILE A 17 -2.80 -10.65 -9.24
N LEU A 18 -3.78 -10.44 -8.36
CA LEU A 18 -5.18 -10.81 -8.61
C LEU A 18 -6.11 -9.62 -8.89
N PHE A 19 -5.64 -8.39 -8.74
CA PHE A 19 -6.37 -7.18 -9.15
C PHE A 19 -5.58 -6.45 -10.23
N ALA A 20 -6.22 -6.11 -11.35
CA ALA A 20 -5.59 -5.33 -12.39
C ALA A 20 -5.46 -3.86 -11.98
N LYS A 21 -4.47 -3.16 -12.55
CA LYS A 21 -4.30 -1.72 -12.34
C LYS A 21 -5.50 -0.91 -12.84
N ASP A 22 -6.14 -1.40 -13.90
CA ASP A 22 -7.33 -0.87 -14.56
C ASP A 22 -8.60 -1.63 -14.15
N SER A 23 -8.58 -2.36 -13.03
CA SER A 23 -9.77 -3.02 -12.49
C SER A 23 -10.88 -1.99 -12.24
N GLU A 24 -12.08 -2.26 -12.77
CA GLU A 24 -13.26 -1.43 -12.51
C GLU A 24 -13.54 -1.33 -11.00
N TYR A 25 -13.24 -2.38 -10.24
CA TYR A 25 -13.43 -2.43 -8.79
C TYR A 25 -12.55 -1.44 -8.02
N LEU A 26 -11.38 -1.11 -8.57
CA LEU A 26 -10.44 -0.15 -7.97
C LEU A 26 -10.62 1.27 -8.49
N GLN A 27 -11.52 1.49 -9.45
CA GLN A 27 -11.63 2.75 -10.19
C GLN A 27 -12.02 3.92 -9.27
N GLU A 28 -13.04 3.74 -8.43
CA GLU A 28 -13.49 4.77 -7.49
C GLU A 28 -12.37 5.17 -6.53
N LEU A 29 -11.75 4.19 -5.87
CA LEU A 29 -10.62 4.43 -4.95
C LEU A 29 -9.46 5.15 -5.65
N THR A 30 -9.12 4.74 -6.87
CA THR A 30 -8.05 5.37 -7.65
C THR A 30 -8.36 6.82 -7.96
N GLN A 31 -9.60 7.13 -8.37
CA GLN A 31 -10.04 8.50 -8.62
C GLN A 31 -10.03 9.37 -7.36
N LEU A 32 -10.41 8.81 -6.21
CA LEU A 32 -10.32 9.51 -4.93
C LEU A 32 -8.87 9.84 -4.60
N ILE A 33 -7.96 8.86 -4.66
CA ILE A 33 -6.52 9.04 -4.42
C ILE A 33 -5.92 10.10 -5.36
N GLU A 34 -6.32 10.12 -6.63
CA GLU A 34 -5.79 11.07 -7.61
C GLU A 34 -6.14 12.52 -7.28
N LYS A 35 -7.34 12.78 -6.77
CA LYS A 35 -7.82 14.11 -6.38
C LYS A 35 -7.11 14.66 -5.14
N GLN A 36 -6.64 13.80 -4.25
CA GLN A 36 -6.03 14.22 -2.99
C GLN A 36 -4.66 14.89 -3.14
N ASN A 37 -4.31 15.74 -2.18
CA ASN A 37 -2.95 16.25 -2.09
C ASN A 37 -1.97 15.12 -1.71
N ARG A 38 -0.67 15.26 -1.99
CA ARG A 38 0.30 14.16 -1.76
C ARG A 38 0.44 13.79 -0.28
N ARG A 39 0.31 14.73 0.64
CA ARG A 39 0.47 14.49 2.08
C ARG A 39 -0.66 13.60 2.60
N ALA A 40 -1.90 13.88 2.22
CA ALA A 40 -3.07 13.07 2.57
C ALA A 40 -2.91 11.63 2.07
N VAL A 41 -2.48 11.46 0.82
CA VAL A 41 -2.23 10.13 0.23
C VAL A 41 -1.08 9.39 0.94
N VAL A 42 -0.04 10.11 1.38
CA VAL A 42 1.07 9.50 2.14
C VAL A 42 0.62 9.03 3.52
N LEU A 43 -0.18 9.83 4.23
CA LEU A 43 -0.72 9.45 5.54
C LEU A 43 -1.63 8.22 5.42
N TRP A 44 -2.53 8.24 4.45
CA TRP A 44 -3.35 7.09 4.08
C TRP A 44 -2.50 5.84 3.79
N ALA A 45 -1.47 5.97 2.96
CA ALA A 45 -0.62 4.84 2.59
C ALA A 45 0.18 4.30 3.80
N PHE A 46 0.65 5.17 4.70
CA PHE A 46 1.36 4.75 5.90
C PHE A 46 0.46 4.03 6.89
N GLU A 47 -0.76 4.51 7.09
CA GLU A 47 -1.74 3.87 7.97
C GLU A 47 -1.98 2.41 7.56
N PHE A 48 -2.26 2.14 6.28
CA PHE A 48 -2.46 0.76 5.85
C PHE A 48 -1.15 -0.05 5.78
N ALA A 49 -0.01 0.60 5.56
CA ALA A 49 1.27 -0.08 5.65
C ALA A 49 1.59 -0.53 7.08
N GLU A 50 1.12 0.16 8.12
CA GLU A 50 1.27 -0.28 9.51
C GLU A 50 0.59 -1.63 9.74
N ASP A 51 -0.66 -1.79 9.30
CA ASP A 51 -1.39 -3.06 9.36
C ASP A 51 -0.61 -4.20 8.67
N ALA A 52 -0.11 -3.95 7.46
CA ALA A 52 0.61 -4.94 6.68
C ALA A 52 1.96 -5.30 7.31
N VAL A 53 2.69 -4.31 7.82
CA VAL A 53 3.96 -4.50 8.54
C VAL A 53 3.72 -5.30 9.82
N GLN A 54 2.68 -4.99 10.59
CA GLN A 54 2.37 -5.72 11.81
C GLN A 54 2.16 -7.21 11.53
N LYS A 55 1.33 -7.55 10.53
CA LYS A 55 1.10 -8.96 10.12
C LYS A 55 2.40 -9.66 9.73
N LEU A 56 3.26 -8.99 8.95
CA LEU A 56 4.56 -9.54 8.56
C LEU A 56 5.50 -9.73 9.75
N SER A 57 5.54 -8.78 10.69
CA SER A 57 6.37 -8.88 11.89
C SER A 57 5.92 -10.00 12.83
N GLU A 58 4.62 -10.27 12.95
CA GLU A 58 4.09 -11.39 13.73
C GLU A 58 4.52 -12.75 13.15
N ARG A 59 4.57 -12.87 11.81
CA ARG A 59 4.96 -14.10 11.10
C ARG A 59 6.47 -14.28 10.99
N TYR A 60 7.20 -13.17 10.88
CA TYR A 60 8.64 -13.14 10.67
C TYR A 60 9.30 -12.22 11.72
N PRO A 61 9.38 -12.64 12.99
CA PRO A 61 9.82 -11.77 14.09
C PRO A 61 11.30 -11.33 13.99
N ASN A 62 12.10 -12.04 13.20
CA ASN A 62 13.52 -11.69 12.95
C ASN A 62 13.72 -10.91 11.64
N GLU A 63 12.64 -10.59 10.92
CA GLU A 63 12.69 -9.88 9.66
C GLU A 63 12.30 -8.41 9.85
N ASN A 64 13.28 -7.53 9.76
CA ASN A 64 13.10 -6.11 10.02
C ASN A 64 12.88 -5.27 8.76
N ARG A 65 13.09 -5.82 7.54
CA ARG A 65 13.02 -5.06 6.27
C ARG A 65 11.66 -4.41 6.04
N PRO A 66 10.49 -5.05 6.30
CA PRO A 66 9.19 -4.38 6.19
C PRO A 66 9.06 -3.15 7.12
N SER A 67 9.37 -3.33 8.41
CA SER A 67 9.30 -2.26 9.41
C SER A 67 10.30 -1.14 9.15
N LEU A 68 11.50 -1.49 8.68
CA LEU A 68 12.55 -0.54 8.31
C LEU A 68 12.13 0.28 7.08
N SER A 69 11.50 -0.34 6.08
CA SER A 69 10.96 0.36 4.90
C SER A 69 9.96 1.43 5.32
N LEU A 70 8.99 1.08 6.16
CA LEU A 70 7.97 2.03 6.64
C LEU A 70 8.60 3.16 7.48
N THR A 71 9.47 2.80 8.42
CA THR A 71 10.15 3.76 9.29
C THR A 71 10.97 4.76 8.47
N HIS A 72 11.81 4.28 7.55
CA HIS A 72 12.62 5.16 6.72
C HIS A 72 11.77 6.02 5.78
N SER A 73 10.65 5.52 5.27
CA SER A 73 9.74 6.34 4.47
C SER A 73 9.10 7.46 5.29
N LYS A 74 8.72 7.20 6.55
CA LYS A 74 8.24 8.26 7.47
C LYS A 74 9.32 9.29 7.75
N GLU A 75 10.54 8.85 8.06
CA GLU A 75 11.69 9.73 8.29
C GLU A 75 12.04 10.58 7.06
N TRP A 76 11.94 9.99 5.86
CA TRP A 76 12.16 10.69 4.61
C TRP A 76 11.05 11.71 4.34
N ALA A 77 9.79 11.34 4.55
CA ALA A 77 8.65 12.23 4.45
C ALA A 77 8.75 13.42 5.41
N ALA A 78 9.34 13.22 6.60
CA ALA A 78 9.64 14.24 7.60
C ALA A 78 10.91 15.06 7.31
N GLY A 79 11.71 14.66 6.31
CA GLY A 79 12.96 15.35 5.93
C GLY A 79 14.15 15.06 6.84
N ARG A 80 14.07 14.00 7.65
CA ARG A 80 15.11 13.58 8.59
C ARG A 80 16.21 12.75 7.92
N ILE A 81 15.85 11.98 6.89
CA ILE A 81 16.79 11.25 6.04
C ILE A 81 16.64 11.62 4.56
N LYS A 82 17.64 11.28 3.75
CA LYS A 82 17.61 11.52 2.30
C LYS A 82 16.95 10.36 1.54
N MET A 83 16.44 10.67 0.35
CA MET A 83 15.79 9.69 -0.53
C MET A 83 16.60 8.41 -0.78
N PRO A 84 17.94 8.44 -0.99
CA PRO A 84 18.70 7.19 -1.20
C PRO A 84 18.61 6.20 -0.03
N GLU A 85 18.59 6.70 1.21
CA GLU A 85 18.48 5.87 2.41
C GLU A 85 17.08 5.25 2.54
N ALA A 86 16.03 6.03 2.25
CA ALA A 86 14.66 5.51 2.19
C ALA A 86 14.50 4.48 1.07
N LYS A 87 15.03 4.79 -0.12
CA LYS A 87 14.99 3.89 -1.28
C LYS A 87 15.68 2.56 -0.98
N GLN A 88 16.81 2.56 -0.27
CA GLN A 88 17.49 1.32 0.12
C GLN A 88 16.59 0.45 1.01
N ALA A 89 15.89 1.03 1.98
CA ALA A 89 14.96 0.29 2.85
C ALA A 89 13.75 -0.26 2.06
N ILE A 90 13.19 0.53 1.13
CA ILE A 90 12.10 0.11 0.23
C ILE A 90 12.54 -1.06 -0.67
N LEU A 91 13.76 -1.00 -1.20
CA LEU A 91 14.31 -2.13 -1.97
C LEU A 91 14.55 -3.36 -1.09
N GLY A 92 14.82 -3.17 0.20
CA GLY A 92 14.93 -4.23 1.19
C GLY A 92 13.66 -5.07 1.31
N VAL A 93 12.48 -4.44 1.44
CA VAL A 93 11.22 -5.21 1.52
C VAL A 93 10.92 -5.98 0.24
N HIS A 94 11.30 -5.45 -0.93
CA HIS A 94 11.21 -6.20 -2.20
C HIS A 94 12.22 -7.34 -2.31
N ALA A 95 13.40 -7.23 -1.67
CA ALA A 95 14.34 -8.33 -1.59
C ALA A 95 13.78 -9.45 -0.70
N PHE A 96 13.20 -9.10 0.46
CA PHE A 96 12.55 -10.06 1.34
C PHE A 96 11.43 -10.84 0.63
N ALA A 97 10.61 -10.16 -0.17
CA ALA A 97 9.56 -10.80 -0.98
C ALA A 97 10.08 -11.90 -1.92
N LYS A 98 11.37 -11.87 -2.31
CA LYS A 98 11.98 -12.90 -3.17
C LYS A 98 12.55 -14.09 -2.39
N GLU A 99 12.62 -13.98 -1.07
CA GLU A 99 13.22 -14.98 -0.17
C GLU A 99 12.17 -15.85 0.53
N ILE A 100 10.89 -15.54 0.35
CA ILE A 100 9.76 -16.26 0.96
C ILE A 100 8.86 -16.87 -0.11
N GLU A 101 8.11 -17.90 0.27
CA GLU A 101 7.27 -18.67 -0.65
C GLU A 101 5.77 -18.38 -0.52
N SER A 102 5.33 -17.80 0.60
CA SER A 102 3.92 -17.53 0.89
C SER A 102 3.37 -16.46 -0.06
N PRO A 103 2.40 -16.78 -0.96
CA PRO A 103 1.86 -15.80 -1.90
C PRO A 103 1.17 -14.62 -1.21
N GLU A 104 0.59 -14.84 -0.04
CA GLU A 104 0.00 -13.80 0.80
C GLU A 104 1.09 -12.82 1.27
N ASP A 105 2.16 -13.33 1.87
CA ASP A 105 3.22 -12.50 2.45
C ASP A 105 4.04 -11.79 1.38
N ILE A 106 4.28 -12.43 0.24
CA ILE A 106 4.89 -11.79 -0.93
C ILE A 106 4.07 -10.58 -1.37
N ALA A 107 2.75 -10.74 -1.47
CA ALA A 107 1.85 -9.64 -1.83
C ALA A 107 1.88 -8.52 -0.77
N LEU A 108 1.85 -8.84 0.53
CA LEU A 108 1.99 -7.84 1.59
C LEU A 108 3.31 -7.06 1.51
N CYS A 109 4.44 -7.73 1.24
CA CYS A 109 5.72 -7.05 1.03
C CYS A 109 5.68 -6.07 -0.14
N HIS A 110 5.04 -6.44 -1.24
CA HIS A 110 4.84 -5.53 -2.37
C HIS A 110 3.89 -4.38 -2.03
N ALA A 111 2.83 -4.61 -1.25
CA ALA A 111 1.94 -3.56 -0.75
C ALA A 111 2.74 -2.53 0.06
N VAL A 112 3.51 -2.98 1.06
CA VAL A 112 4.38 -2.11 1.88
C VAL A 112 5.33 -1.29 1.00
N GLY A 113 5.98 -1.92 0.03
CA GLY A 113 6.87 -1.20 -0.91
C GLY A 113 6.16 -0.10 -1.71
N GLN A 114 4.93 -0.35 -2.19
CA GLN A 114 4.12 0.65 -2.89
C GLN A 114 3.70 1.80 -1.96
N ALA A 115 3.21 1.50 -0.76
CA ALA A 115 2.87 2.53 0.22
C ALA A 115 4.08 3.43 0.53
N CYS A 116 5.23 2.82 0.80
CA CYS A 116 6.46 3.53 1.10
C CYS A 116 6.95 4.41 -0.08
N GLY A 117 6.74 3.96 -1.32
CA GLY A 117 7.04 4.71 -2.54
C GLY A 117 6.16 5.94 -2.76
N THR A 118 5.01 6.04 -2.09
CA THR A 118 4.06 7.17 -2.23
C THR A 118 4.68 8.52 -1.85
N VAL A 119 5.66 8.52 -0.94
CA VAL A 119 6.44 9.71 -0.58
C VAL A 119 7.11 10.34 -1.81
N HIS A 120 7.60 9.50 -2.74
CA HIS A 120 8.15 9.97 -4.01
C HIS A 120 7.07 10.61 -4.90
N THR A 121 5.95 9.90 -5.06
CA THR A 121 4.84 10.29 -5.94
C THR A 121 3.55 9.55 -5.58
N LYS A 122 2.41 10.25 -5.65
CA LYS A 122 1.06 9.67 -5.44
C LYS A 122 0.77 8.46 -6.34
N ARG A 123 1.45 8.34 -7.48
CA ARG A 123 1.23 7.25 -8.46
C ARG A 123 1.52 5.85 -7.91
N HIS A 124 2.23 5.74 -6.78
CA HIS A 124 2.45 4.45 -6.12
C HIS A 124 1.27 4.01 -5.24
N ALA A 125 0.47 4.95 -4.74
CA ALA A 125 -0.58 4.65 -3.76
C ALA A 125 -1.62 3.62 -4.25
N PRO A 126 -2.11 3.65 -5.51
CA PRO A 126 -3.02 2.61 -6.01
C PRO A 126 -2.39 1.20 -6.03
N GLY A 127 -1.05 1.12 -5.98
CA GLY A 127 -0.34 -0.15 -5.88
C GLY A 127 -0.60 -0.88 -4.56
N PHE A 128 -0.78 -0.16 -3.45
CA PHE A 128 -1.04 -0.77 -2.15
C PHE A 128 -2.29 -1.68 -2.15
N PRO A 129 -3.50 -1.19 -2.51
CA PRO A 129 -4.71 -2.00 -2.48
C PRO A 129 -4.67 -3.15 -3.51
N ILE A 130 -4.01 -2.98 -4.65
CA ILE A 130 -3.80 -4.07 -5.63
C ILE A 130 -3.12 -5.28 -4.96
N TYR A 131 -2.08 -5.03 -4.17
CA TYR A 131 -1.32 -6.08 -3.51
C TYR A 131 -1.97 -6.56 -2.20
N GLU A 132 -2.49 -5.67 -1.35
CA GLU A 132 -3.12 -6.12 -0.10
C GLU A 132 -4.43 -6.89 -0.37
N LEU A 133 -5.27 -6.46 -1.32
CA LEU A 133 -6.46 -7.24 -1.68
C LEU A 133 -6.07 -8.58 -2.30
N THR A 134 -5.00 -8.64 -3.08
CA THR A 134 -4.43 -9.92 -3.53
C THR A 134 -4.07 -10.80 -2.34
N ALA A 135 -3.40 -10.25 -1.31
CA ALA A 135 -3.06 -10.99 -0.10
C ALA A 135 -4.31 -11.52 0.63
N LEU A 136 -5.36 -10.71 0.75
CA LEU A 136 -6.63 -11.15 1.35
C LEU A 136 -7.26 -12.31 0.58
N VAL A 137 -7.28 -12.26 -0.74
CA VAL A 137 -7.78 -13.39 -1.55
C VAL A 137 -6.93 -14.65 -1.34
N ARG A 138 -5.60 -14.51 -1.22
CA ARG A 138 -4.71 -15.66 -0.94
C ARG A 138 -4.94 -16.24 0.45
N HIS A 139 -5.25 -15.38 1.43
CA HIS A 139 -5.50 -15.77 2.81
C HIS A 139 -6.81 -16.55 2.97
N TYR A 140 -7.91 -15.96 2.50
CA TYR A 140 -9.26 -16.49 2.69
C TYR A 140 -9.65 -17.54 1.64
N GLY A 141 -9.02 -17.52 0.46
CA GLY A 141 -9.47 -18.30 -0.69
C GLY A 141 -10.62 -17.62 -1.43
N ILE A 142 -10.78 -17.95 -2.72
CA ILE A 142 -11.72 -17.25 -3.60
C ILE A 142 -13.18 -17.35 -3.15
N ASP A 143 -13.55 -18.45 -2.50
CA ASP A 143 -14.93 -18.71 -2.07
C ASP A 143 -15.32 -17.91 -0.82
N ASP A 144 -14.36 -17.59 0.04
CA ASP A 144 -14.59 -16.93 1.34
C ASP A 144 -14.02 -15.49 1.40
N CYS A 145 -13.34 -15.02 0.36
CA CYS A 145 -12.69 -13.71 0.36
C CYS A 145 -13.62 -12.51 0.15
N LYS A 146 -14.90 -12.73 -0.20
CA LYS A 146 -15.79 -11.65 -0.62
C LYS A 146 -15.97 -10.58 0.46
N GLU A 147 -16.46 -10.99 1.63
CA GLU A 147 -16.71 -10.10 2.75
C GLU A 147 -15.44 -9.36 3.22
N PRO A 148 -14.29 -10.02 3.46
CA PRO A 148 -13.08 -9.31 3.89
C PRO A 148 -12.52 -8.36 2.84
N VAL A 149 -12.62 -8.67 1.54
CA VAL A 149 -12.19 -7.77 0.45
C VAL A 149 -13.08 -6.54 0.38
N GLU A 150 -14.40 -6.72 0.37
CA GLU A 150 -15.36 -5.60 0.30
C GLU A 150 -15.29 -4.70 1.54
N LYS A 151 -15.13 -5.29 2.73
CA LYS A 151 -14.89 -4.55 3.97
C LYS A 151 -13.60 -3.73 3.89
N ARG A 152 -12.52 -4.32 3.40
CA ARG A 152 -11.23 -3.61 3.26
C ARG A 152 -11.31 -2.48 2.23
N MET A 153 -12.04 -2.68 1.14
CA MET A 153 -12.31 -1.62 0.16
C MET A 153 -13.03 -0.42 0.78
N ALA A 154 -14.07 -0.68 1.57
CA ALA A 154 -14.79 0.38 2.28
C ALA A 154 -13.87 1.14 3.25
N GLN A 155 -12.97 0.44 3.94
CA GLN A 155 -11.96 1.07 4.80
C GLN A 155 -11.00 1.97 4.00
N TYR A 156 -10.51 1.54 2.83
CA TYR A 156 -9.67 2.38 1.98
C TYR A 156 -10.35 3.70 1.61
N ILE A 157 -11.63 3.64 1.23
CA ILE A 157 -12.44 4.79 0.82
C ILE A 157 -12.70 5.71 2.03
N ASP A 158 -13.14 5.17 3.15
CA ASP A 158 -13.38 5.93 4.38
C ASP A 158 -12.13 6.69 4.82
N ARG A 159 -10.97 6.00 4.84
CA ARG A 159 -9.73 6.60 5.33
C ARG A 159 -9.13 7.62 4.37
N ILE A 160 -9.31 7.49 3.05
CA ILE A 160 -8.80 8.53 2.14
C ILE A 160 -9.62 9.82 2.25
N LEU A 161 -10.94 9.70 2.47
CA LEU A 161 -11.82 10.84 2.76
C LEU A 161 -11.50 11.46 4.12
N TYR A 162 -11.21 10.65 5.13
CA TYR A 162 -10.73 11.16 6.42
C TYR A 162 -9.46 12.00 6.26
N TRP A 163 -8.45 11.49 5.54
CA TRP A 163 -7.19 12.22 5.36
C TRP A 163 -7.31 13.44 4.45
N GLU A 164 -8.31 13.50 3.55
CA GLU A 164 -8.65 14.73 2.81
C GLU A 164 -8.96 15.88 3.78
N GLU A 165 -9.79 15.62 4.78
CA GLU A 165 -10.26 16.61 5.75
C GLU A 165 -9.23 16.89 6.85
N ASN A 166 -8.48 15.86 7.29
CA ASN A 166 -7.67 15.92 8.51
C ASN A 166 -6.17 16.12 8.26
N GLU A 167 -5.67 16.00 7.02
CA GLU A 167 -4.25 16.26 6.74
C GLU A 167 -3.78 17.67 7.14
N PRO A 168 -4.55 18.76 6.97
CA PRO A 168 -4.15 20.09 7.43
C PRO A 168 -3.89 20.18 8.94
N GLU A 169 -4.52 19.30 9.73
CA GLU A 169 -4.38 19.24 11.19
C GLU A 169 -3.27 18.28 11.65
N TYR A 170 -2.64 17.55 10.71
CA TYR A 170 -1.52 16.66 11.03
C TYR A 170 -0.36 17.45 11.64
N ASP A 171 0.03 17.10 12.87
CA ASP A 171 1.04 17.78 13.67
C ASP A 171 2.48 17.30 13.40
N GLY A 172 2.64 16.27 12.57
CA GLY A 172 3.93 15.74 12.18
C GLY A 172 4.70 16.62 11.19
N LEU A 173 6.01 16.36 11.10
CA LEU A 173 6.89 17.11 10.20
C LEU A 173 6.72 16.69 8.74
N TRP A 174 6.89 17.66 7.85
CA TRP A 174 7.01 17.45 6.42
C TRP A 174 8.33 18.01 5.90
N ALA A 175 9.03 17.23 5.08
CA ALA A 175 10.16 17.70 4.31
C ALA A 175 9.74 18.86 3.41
N GLY A 176 10.65 19.80 3.14
CA GLY A 176 10.34 20.94 2.26
C GLY A 176 9.89 20.53 0.85
N PHE A 177 10.26 19.35 0.35
CA PHE A 177 9.76 18.85 -0.92
C PHE A 177 8.31 18.36 -0.83
N MET A 178 7.83 17.92 0.34
CA MET A 178 6.47 17.44 0.59
C MET A 178 5.45 18.57 0.61
N LEU A 179 5.86 19.75 1.07
CA LEU A 179 5.05 20.98 1.11
C LEU A 179 4.84 21.62 -0.27
N LYS A 180 5.67 21.25 -1.25
CA LYS A 180 5.49 21.71 -2.63
C LYS A 180 4.38 20.89 -3.28
N GLU A 181 3.34 21.57 -3.74
CA GLU A 181 2.46 21.00 -4.74
C GLU A 181 3.31 20.77 -6.00
N ASN A 182 3.49 19.51 -6.39
CA ASN A 182 4.13 19.22 -7.66
C ASN A 182 3.19 19.74 -8.75
N SER A 183 3.47 20.95 -9.23
CA SER A 183 2.96 21.45 -10.50
C SER A 183 3.44 20.47 -11.58
N LYS A 184 2.55 19.59 -12.02
CA LYS A 184 2.71 18.82 -13.25
C LYS A 184 1.46 19.00 -14.08
#